data_AF-A0A358A1Q9-F1
#
_entry.id   AF-A0A358A1Q9-F1
#
_cell.length_a   1.000
_cell.length_b   1.000
_cell.length_c   1.000
_cell.angle_alpha   90.00
_cell.angle_beta   90.00
_cell.angle_gamma   90.00
#
_symmetry.space_group_name_H-M   'P 1'
#
loop_
_entity.id
_entity.type
_entity.pdbx_description
1 polymer ?
#
loop_
_entity_poly.entity_id
_entity_poly.type
_entity_poly.pdbx_seq_one_letter_code
_entity_poly.pdbx_strand_id
1 'polypeptide(L)'
;MLAGNGPEHIAAASAAKTALEANGNKVTTVNVNTLQGDTGIMSTESAAAVNTFKSANVSNIVVALQFTSSTGFWDNAAGNNWNFTFLDVASSMCTAYGGKSLKPSAVGGTCYTIFGDNVTSDGKLSPETDFEKECRAHFDKISTGDFGGATSYPGVPSGETRTLPDGSKVSSDYAPNECTLTNLIKAALEKAGKNLDRGSFMKAVRTVGEVQIALASDGKGNATEDRTYIATATHGVKLTAAPTGTAKNATGTYNGCPVDIQCWVPVGSTWYPITK
;
A
#
# COMPACT_ATOMS: atom_id res chain seq x y z
N MET A 1 10.84 14.63 -8.12
CA MET A 1 10.71 13.22 -7.76
C MET A 1 11.60 12.94 -6.57
N LEU A 2 11.02 12.38 -5.51
CA LEU A 2 11.76 11.85 -4.37
C LEU A 2 11.82 10.32 -4.55
N ALA A 3 13.02 9.77 -4.69
CA ALA A 3 13.21 8.34 -4.98
C ALA A 3 14.28 7.71 -4.09
N GLY A 4 14.26 6.39 -3.97
CA GLY A 4 15.35 5.61 -3.36
C GLY A 4 16.38 5.14 -4.39
N ASN A 5 17.51 4.60 -3.94
CA ASN A 5 18.53 3.97 -4.78
C ASN A 5 18.43 2.43 -4.82
N GLY A 6 17.41 1.84 -4.21
CA GLY A 6 17.07 0.42 -4.38
C GLY A 6 16.60 0.10 -5.82
N PRO A 7 16.77 -1.14 -6.32
CA PRO A 7 16.39 -1.51 -7.70
C PRO A 7 14.94 -1.16 -8.07
N GLU A 8 13.99 -1.46 -7.18
CA GLU A 8 12.57 -1.17 -7.34
C GLU A 8 12.28 0.34 -7.39
N HIS A 9 12.96 1.12 -6.54
CA HIS A 9 12.86 2.58 -6.52
C HIS A 9 13.39 3.18 -7.82
N ILE A 10 14.56 2.71 -8.29
CA ILE A 10 15.18 3.16 -9.53
C ILE A 10 14.29 2.85 -10.73
N ALA A 11 13.76 1.62 -10.82
CA ALA A 11 12.91 1.20 -11.93
C ALA A 11 11.65 2.07 -12.03
N ALA A 12 10.94 2.24 -10.91
CA ALA A 12 9.72 3.05 -10.86
C ALA A 12 10.00 4.54 -11.11
N ALA A 13 11.05 5.09 -10.49
CA ALA A 13 11.40 6.50 -10.70
C ALA A 13 11.82 6.78 -12.14
N SER A 14 12.54 5.86 -12.78
CA SER A 14 12.97 6.00 -14.18
C SER A 14 11.78 5.90 -15.14
N ALA A 15 10.87 4.95 -14.91
CA ALA A 15 9.65 4.81 -15.71
C ALA A 15 8.76 6.07 -15.60
N ALA A 16 8.50 6.54 -14.38
CA ALA A 16 7.69 7.74 -14.17
C ALA A 16 8.37 9.00 -14.70
N LYS A 17 9.70 9.15 -14.54
CA LYS A 17 10.45 10.25 -15.15
C LYS A 17 10.28 10.26 -16.67
N THR A 18 10.48 9.11 -17.32
CA THR A 18 10.35 8.97 -18.78
C THR A 18 8.95 9.37 -19.24
N ALA A 19 7.91 8.87 -18.57
CA ALA A 19 6.52 9.22 -18.88
C ALA A 19 6.23 10.72 -18.68
N LEU A 20 6.74 11.32 -17.60
CA LEU A 20 6.57 12.75 -17.33
C LEU A 20 7.28 13.63 -18.37
N GLU A 21 8.52 13.30 -18.72
CA GLU A 21 9.31 14.03 -19.72
C GLU A 21 8.71 13.89 -21.12
N ALA A 22 8.19 12.70 -21.48
CA ALA A 22 7.45 12.50 -22.72
C ALA A 22 6.19 13.37 -22.82
N ASN A 23 5.61 13.75 -21.67
CA ASN A 23 4.48 14.69 -21.58
C ASN A 23 4.93 16.16 -21.41
N GLY A 24 6.20 16.48 -21.68
CA GLY A 24 6.72 17.84 -21.66
C GLY A 24 7.06 18.39 -20.28
N ASN A 25 7.09 17.56 -19.23
CA ASN A 25 7.46 18.00 -17.89
C ASN A 25 8.97 18.02 -17.70
N LYS A 26 9.49 19.05 -17.02
CA LYS A 26 10.87 19.04 -16.51
C LYS A 26 10.92 18.29 -15.18
N VAL A 27 11.77 17.27 -15.08
CA VAL A 27 11.85 16.43 -13.89
C VAL A 27 13.16 16.66 -13.11
N THR A 28 13.03 17.12 -11.88
CA THR A 28 14.12 17.15 -10.88
C THR A 28 14.00 15.94 -9.98
N THR A 29 15.07 15.15 -9.81
CA THR A 29 15.09 13.96 -8.95
C THR A 29 16.08 14.13 -7.80
N VAL A 30 15.64 13.77 -6.59
CA VAL A 30 16.50 13.61 -5.41
C VAL A 30 16.44 12.14 -5.00
N ASN A 31 17.60 11.51 -4.89
CA ASN A 31 17.73 10.12 -4.49
C ASN A 31 18.15 10.01 -3.03
N VAL A 32 17.44 9.20 -2.27
CA VAL A 32 17.71 8.81 -0.88
C VAL A 32 18.38 7.44 -0.89
N ASN A 33 19.39 7.26 -0.06
CA ASN A 33 20.15 6.03 0.08
C ASN A 33 19.40 5.00 0.93
N THR A 34 18.53 4.22 0.30
CA THR A 34 17.73 3.18 0.96
C THR A 34 18.50 1.88 1.19
N LEU A 35 19.61 1.65 0.46
CA LEU A 35 20.42 0.43 0.56
C LEU A 35 21.11 0.25 1.92
N GLN A 36 21.34 1.34 2.67
CA GLN A 36 22.03 1.27 3.96
C GLN A 36 21.16 0.75 5.11
N GLY A 37 19.83 0.74 4.96
CA GLY A 37 18.92 0.33 6.06
C GLY A 37 18.86 1.28 7.26
N ASP A 38 19.70 2.31 7.32
CA ASP A 38 19.68 3.33 8.38
C ASP A 38 18.60 4.39 8.14
N THR A 39 17.50 4.28 8.89
CA THR A 39 16.36 5.20 8.77
C THR A 39 16.67 6.63 9.20
N GLY A 40 17.67 6.84 10.07
CA GLY A 40 18.11 8.17 10.50
C GLY A 40 18.83 8.93 9.39
N ILE A 41 19.72 8.24 8.68
CA ILE A 41 20.42 8.79 7.50
C ILE A 41 19.40 9.06 6.39
N MET A 42 18.54 8.09 6.07
CA MET A 42 17.50 8.27 5.04
C MET A 42 16.58 9.46 5.34
N SER A 43 16.20 9.63 6.61
CA SER A 43 15.39 10.76 7.05
C SER A 43 16.11 12.09 6.76
N THR A 44 17.40 12.19 7.11
CA THR A 44 18.22 13.37 6.86
C THR A 44 18.31 13.70 5.37
N GLU A 45 18.59 12.70 4.53
CA GLU A 45 18.68 12.86 3.08
C GLU A 45 17.33 13.26 2.46
N SER A 46 16.24 12.64 2.91
CA SER A 46 14.89 12.98 2.45
C SER A 46 14.49 14.41 2.84
N ALA A 47 14.94 14.91 4.00
CA ALA A 47 14.71 16.31 4.41
C ALA A 47 15.40 17.30 3.47
N ALA A 48 16.61 16.99 3.01
CA ALA A 48 17.35 17.84 2.06
C ALA A 48 16.64 17.99 0.69
N ALA A 49 15.77 17.04 0.33
CA ALA A 49 14.99 17.10 -0.90
C ALA A 49 14.05 18.31 -0.94
N VAL A 50 13.53 18.76 0.22
CA VAL A 50 12.59 19.89 0.30
C VAL A 50 13.22 21.17 -0.27
N ASN A 51 14.43 21.51 0.15
CA ASN A 51 15.12 22.71 -0.34
C ASN A 51 15.41 22.63 -1.84
N THR A 52 15.76 21.44 -2.34
CA THR A 52 15.98 21.20 -3.78
C THR A 52 14.70 21.39 -4.58
N PHE A 53 13.56 20.92 -4.07
CA PHE A 53 12.27 21.08 -4.74
C PHE A 53 11.77 22.52 -4.71
N LYS A 54 11.99 23.25 -3.60
CA LYS A 54 11.67 24.68 -3.49
C LYS A 54 12.52 25.50 -4.46
N SER A 55 13.82 25.27 -4.54
CA SER A 55 14.71 25.99 -5.47
C SER A 55 14.39 25.70 -6.94
N ALA A 56 13.89 24.49 -7.24
CA ALA A 56 13.40 24.11 -8.56
C ALA A 56 11.98 24.61 -8.86
N ASN A 57 11.32 25.30 -7.91
CA ASN A 57 9.94 25.79 -8.02
C ASN A 57 8.94 24.71 -8.47
N VAL A 58 9.05 23.51 -7.91
CA VAL A 58 8.13 22.41 -8.24
C VAL A 58 6.77 22.64 -7.58
N SER A 59 5.70 22.21 -8.26
CA SER A 59 4.33 22.19 -7.73
C SER A 59 3.79 20.77 -7.51
N ASN A 60 4.36 19.79 -8.20
CA ASN A 60 3.96 18.38 -8.12
C ASN A 60 5.17 17.53 -7.72
N ILE A 61 4.99 16.66 -6.73
CA ILE A 61 6.01 15.75 -6.24
C ILE A 61 5.52 14.32 -6.40
N VAL A 62 6.24 13.57 -7.22
CA VAL A 62 6.14 12.10 -7.24
C VAL A 62 7.08 11.54 -6.20
N VAL A 63 6.53 10.77 -5.26
CA VAL A 63 7.21 10.08 -4.17
C VAL A 63 7.27 8.60 -4.53
N ALA A 64 8.45 8.13 -4.91
CA ALA A 64 8.78 6.74 -5.17
C ALA A 64 9.75 6.27 -4.08
N LEU A 65 9.30 6.33 -2.83
CA LEU A 65 10.09 6.04 -1.63
C LEU A 65 9.15 5.47 -0.57
N GLN A 66 9.60 4.47 0.21
CA GLN A 66 8.84 3.91 1.33
C GLN A 66 8.66 4.89 2.51
N PHE A 67 7.62 4.68 3.33
CA PHE A 67 7.24 5.66 4.37
C PHE A 67 8.36 5.91 5.39
N THR A 68 9.07 4.86 5.83
CA THR A 68 10.19 4.94 6.80
C THR A 68 11.37 5.75 6.28
N SER A 69 11.57 5.79 4.96
CA SER A 69 12.68 6.52 4.34
C SER A 69 12.31 7.95 3.97
N SER A 70 11.03 8.33 4.12
CA SER A 70 10.51 9.64 3.73
C SER A 70 10.16 10.55 4.91
N THR A 71 10.43 10.14 6.15
CA THR A 71 10.01 10.87 7.35
C THR A 71 10.51 12.33 7.37
N GLY A 72 11.82 12.54 7.16
CA GLY A 72 12.39 13.89 7.19
C GLY A 72 11.89 14.79 6.07
N PHE A 73 11.53 14.23 4.91
CA PHE A 73 10.80 14.96 3.87
C PHE A 73 9.46 15.46 4.40
N TRP A 74 8.64 14.58 4.98
CA TRP A 74 7.30 14.94 5.45
C TRP A 74 7.30 15.90 6.63
N ASP A 75 8.32 15.85 7.48
CA ASP A 75 8.53 16.82 8.56
C ASP A 75 8.73 18.25 8.05
N ASN A 76 9.18 18.41 6.79
CA ASN A 76 9.50 19.70 6.18
C ASN A 76 8.62 20.06 4.97
N ALA A 77 7.71 19.17 4.55
CA ALA A 77 6.88 19.37 3.36
C ALA A 77 5.69 20.32 3.57
N ALA A 78 5.26 20.53 4.82
CA ALA A 78 4.10 21.37 5.14
C ALA A 78 4.25 22.82 4.64
N GLY A 79 3.14 23.42 4.20
CA GLY A 79 3.08 24.84 3.79
C GLY A 79 3.68 25.18 2.42
N ASN A 80 4.16 24.18 1.65
CA ASN A 80 4.73 24.42 0.32
C ASN A 80 3.70 24.34 -0.83
N ASN A 81 2.41 24.12 -0.53
CA ASN A 81 1.32 23.97 -1.52
C ASN A 81 1.63 22.99 -2.66
N TRP A 82 2.28 21.88 -2.33
CA TRP A 82 2.63 20.82 -3.27
C TRP A 82 1.51 19.80 -3.41
N ASN A 83 1.34 19.27 -4.62
CA ASN A 83 0.51 18.09 -4.88
C ASN A 83 1.39 16.84 -4.83
N PHE A 84 0.90 15.79 -4.18
CA PHE A 84 1.64 14.54 -4.01
C PHE A 84 1.04 13.41 -4.84
N THR A 85 1.90 12.72 -5.57
CA THR A 85 1.61 11.42 -6.16
C THR A 85 2.57 10.40 -5.57
N PHE A 86 2.08 9.27 -5.10
CA PHE A 86 2.90 8.19 -4.56
C PHE A 86 2.94 7.04 -5.57
N LEU A 87 4.13 6.51 -5.78
CA LEU A 87 4.32 5.22 -6.44
C LEU A 87 4.62 4.22 -5.33
N ASP A 88 3.81 3.17 -5.23
CA ASP A 88 3.99 2.13 -4.22
C ASP A 88 5.14 1.19 -4.62
N VAL A 89 6.37 1.65 -4.38
CA VAL A 89 7.59 0.99 -4.87
C VAL A 89 8.24 0.09 -3.83
N ALA A 90 7.99 0.34 -2.54
CA ALA A 90 8.56 -0.42 -1.44
C ALA A 90 7.79 -0.22 -0.14
N SER A 91 7.84 -1.25 0.71
CA SER A 91 7.26 -1.38 2.06
C SER A 91 6.07 -0.47 2.36
N SER A 92 4.90 -0.91 1.90
CA SER A 92 3.61 -0.62 2.54
C SER A 92 3.20 0.85 2.59
N MET A 93 3.72 1.72 1.73
CA MET A 93 3.35 3.15 1.69
C MET A 93 1.82 3.30 1.58
N CYS A 94 1.20 2.50 0.72
CA CYS A 94 -0.21 2.63 0.36
C CYS A 94 -1.12 1.64 1.10
N THR A 95 -0.66 1.16 2.25
CA THR A 95 -1.41 0.31 3.18
C THR A 95 -1.99 1.12 4.34
N ALA A 96 -2.82 0.51 5.17
CA ALA A 96 -3.31 1.14 6.40
C ALA A 96 -2.16 1.64 7.31
N TYR A 97 -1.07 0.87 7.45
CA TYR A 97 0.08 1.26 8.27
C TYR A 97 0.86 2.44 7.68
N GLY A 98 1.12 2.40 6.36
CA GLY A 98 1.76 3.53 5.67
C GLY A 98 0.89 4.79 5.71
N GLY A 99 -0.40 4.64 5.45
CA GLY A 99 -1.40 5.71 5.51
C GLY A 99 -1.42 6.37 6.88
N LYS A 100 -1.51 5.61 7.97
CA LYS A 100 -1.37 6.13 9.35
C LYS A 100 -0.07 6.90 9.58
N SER A 101 1.04 6.39 9.04
CA SER A 101 2.39 6.85 9.38
C SER A 101 2.80 8.14 8.68
N LEU A 102 2.08 8.51 7.61
CA LEU A 102 2.30 9.76 6.90
C LEU A 102 1.83 10.98 7.69
N LYS A 103 2.52 12.11 7.51
CA LYS A 103 2.17 13.37 8.17
C LYS A 103 0.91 13.99 7.56
N PRO A 104 0.17 14.85 8.29
CA PRO A 104 -1.00 15.56 7.75
C PRO A 104 -0.74 16.34 6.46
N SER A 105 0.50 16.79 6.22
CA SER A 105 0.91 17.47 4.99
C SER A 105 0.80 16.59 3.73
N ALA A 106 0.74 15.27 3.88
CA ALA A 106 0.56 14.32 2.77
C ALA A 106 -0.93 14.15 2.37
N VAL A 107 -1.87 14.55 3.23
CA VAL A 107 -3.31 14.33 3.03
C VAL A 107 -3.77 14.95 1.71
N GLY A 108 -4.60 14.22 0.97
CA GLY A 108 -5.05 14.59 -0.37
C GLY A 108 -4.14 14.08 -1.49
N GLY A 109 -2.92 13.62 -1.17
CA GLY A 109 -2.06 12.98 -2.16
C GLY A 109 -2.62 11.63 -2.62
N THR A 110 -2.33 11.28 -3.87
CA THR A 110 -2.84 10.05 -4.51
C THR A 110 -1.73 9.03 -4.65
N CYS A 111 -1.92 7.83 -4.11
CA CYS A 111 -1.06 6.70 -4.37
C CYS A 111 -1.61 5.81 -5.49
N TYR A 112 -0.71 5.35 -6.36
CA TYR A 112 -0.99 4.24 -7.26
C TYR A 112 -0.41 2.95 -6.71
N THR A 113 -1.28 1.98 -6.44
CA THR A 113 -0.93 0.72 -5.77
C THR A 113 -1.71 -0.46 -6.33
N ILE A 114 -1.22 -1.67 -6.04
CA ILE A 114 -1.95 -2.93 -6.23
C ILE A 114 -2.88 -3.24 -5.06
N PHE A 115 -2.65 -2.67 -3.88
CA PHE A 115 -3.47 -2.94 -2.70
C PHE A 115 -4.86 -2.38 -2.92
N GLY A 116 -5.88 -3.18 -2.63
CA GLY A 116 -7.26 -2.74 -2.55
C GLY A 116 -7.52 -2.07 -1.21
N ASP A 117 -8.72 -1.50 -1.12
CA ASP A 117 -9.13 -0.72 0.04
C ASP A 117 -10.20 -1.46 0.85
N ASN A 118 -10.12 -1.26 2.17
CA ASN A 118 -11.17 -1.67 3.10
C ASN A 118 -12.45 -0.84 2.96
N VAL A 119 -12.48 0.10 2.02
CA VAL A 119 -13.61 0.97 1.72
C VAL A 119 -13.82 1.09 0.22
N THR A 120 -15.07 1.25 -0.19
CA THR A 120 -15.47 1.49 -1.57
C THR A 120 -15.28 2.96 -1.96
N SER A 121 -15.32 3.28 -3.25
CA SER A 121 -15.18 4.67 -3.73
C SER A 121 -16.35 5.58 -3.32
N ASP A 122 -17.49 5.01 -2.93
CA ASP A 122 -18.61 5.75 -2.31
C ASP A 122 -18.50 5.83 -0.78
N GLY A 123 -17.37 5.42 -0.20
CA GLY A 123 -17.02 5.63 1.19
C GLY A 123 -17.73 4.69 2.17
N LYS A 124 -18.16 3.51 1.74
CA LYS A 124 -18.67 2.44 2.62
C LYS A 124 -17.56 1.44 2.93
N LEU A 125 -17.70 0.64 3.98
CA LEU A 125 -16.84 -0.53 4.15
C LEU A 125 -17.01 -1.47 2.97
N SER A 126 -15.89 -1.92 2.40
CA SER A 126 -15.88 -2.92 1.34
C SER A 126 -16.40 -4.25 1.88
N PRO A 127 -17.35 -4.91 1.19
CA PRO A 127 -17.76 -6.25 1.57
C PRO A 127 -16.61 -7.23 1.31
N GLU A 128 -16.30 -8.07 2.29
CA GLU A 128 -15.32 -9.14 2.12
C GLU A 128 -15.84 -10.22 1.17
N THR A 129 -14.98 -10.67 0.27
CA THR A 129 -15.17 -11.90 -0.49
C THR A 129 -15.12 -13.12 0.43
N ASP A 130 -15.58 -14.28 -0.05
CA ASP A 130 -15.52 -15.50 0.77
C ASP A 130 -14.07 -15.93 1.08
N PHE A 131 -13.13 -15.64 0.18
CA PHE A 131 -11.70 -15.85 0.42
C PHE A 131 -11.19 -14.96 1.56
N GLU A 132 -11.54 -13.68 1.56
CA GLU A 132 -11.11 -12.74 2.61
C GLU A 132 -11.74 -13.09 3.97
N LYS A 133 -12.99 -13.55 4.00
CA LYS A 133 -13.62 -14.07 5.23
C LYS A 133 -12.88 -15.28 5.79
N GLU A 134 -12.44 -16.21 4.92
CA GLU A 134 -11.62 -17.36 5.33
C GLU A 134 -10.27 -16.89 5.90
N CYS A 135 -9.61 -15.95 5.22
CA CYS A 135 -8.37 -15.33 5.70
C CYS A 135 -8.54 -14.70 7.09
N ARG A 136 -9.58 -13.89 7.27
CA ARG A 136 -9.87 -13.22 8.55
C ARG A 136 -10.17 -14.22 9.65
N ALA A 137 -11.03 -15.20 9.39
CA ALA A 137 -11.37 -16.24 10.37
C ALA A 137 -10.13 -17.04 10.81
N HIS A 138 -9.22 -17.35 9.88
CA HIS A 138 -7.96 -18.00 10.21
C HIS A 138 -7.04 -17.12 11.05
N PHE A 139 -6.90 -15.84 10.69
CA PHE A 139 -6.12 -14.88 11.46
C PHE A 139 -6.68 -14.73 12.87
N ASP A 140 -7.97 -14.44 13.03
CA ASP A 140 -8.61 -14.24 14.33
C ASP A 140 -8.44 -15.47 15.23
N LYS A 141 -8.55 -16.68 14.67
CA LYS A 141 -8.36 -17.93 15.42
C LYS A 141 -6.96 -18.03 16.06
N ILE A 142 -5.93 -17.48 15.43
CA ILE A 142 -4.54 -17.60 15.89
C ILE A 142 -4.04 -16.35 16.64
N SER A 143 -4.57 -15.16 16.35
CA SER A 143 -4.02 -13.89 16.81
C SER A 143 -4.85 -13.19 17.90
N THR A 144 -6.13 -13.55 18.07
CA THR A 144 -7.03 -12.87 19.03
C THR A 144 -6.45 -12.86 20.45
N GLY A 145 -5.76 -13.94 20.86
CA GLY A 145 -5.09 -14.02 22.15
C GLY A 145 -3.96 -13.00 22.32
N ASP A 146 -3.16 -12.80 21.26
CA ASP A 146 -2.05 -11.85 21.24
C ASP A 146 -2.54 -10.39 21.32
N PHE A 147 -3.78 -10.15 20.88
CA PHE A 147 -4.44 -8.85 20.94
C PHE A 147 -5.42 -8.71 22.12
N GLY A 148 -5.22 -9.46 23.19
CA GLY A 148 -5.99 -9.31 24.43
C GLY A 148 -7.49 -9.58 24.27
N GLY A 149 -7.85 -10.47 23.35
CA GLY A 149 -9.24 -10.85 23.07
C GLY A 149 -9.93 -10.03 21.99
N ALA A 150 -9.26 -9.05 21.37
CA ALA A 150 -9.83 -8.25 20.29
C ALA A 150 -9.66 -8.94 18.93
N THR A 151 -10.75 -9.09 18.18
CA THR A 151 -10.77 -9.63 16.82
C THR A 151 -10.30 -8.58 15.81
N SER A 152 -9.74 -9.03 14.70
CA SER A 152 -9.28 -8.15 13.62
C SER A 152 -10.42 -7.33 13.04
N TYR A 153 -10.09 -6.14 12.54
CA TYR A 153 -11.07 -5.26 11.91
C TYR A 153 -10.48 -4.54 10.69
N PRO A 154 -11.26 -4.39 9.60
CA PRO A 154 -10.83 -3.71 8.38
C PRO A 154 -10.10 -2.39 8.66
N GLY A 155 -8.88 -2.27 8.14
CA GLY A 155 -8.09 -1.04 8.15
C GLY A 155 -7.50 -0.62 9.49
N VAL A 156 -7.61 -1.43 10.55
CA VAL A 156 -6.77 -1.23 11.73
C VAL A 156 -5.32 -1.56 11.34
N PRO A 157 -4.36 -0.63 11.52
CA PRO A 157 -2.98 -0.88 11.12
C PRO A 157 -2.33 -2.07 11.83
N SER A 158 -1.35 -2.67 11.16
CA SER A 158 -0.64 -3.86 11.64
C SER A 158 -0.09 -3.67 13.06
N GLY A 159 -0.36 -4.65 13.93
CA GLY A 159 0.19 -4.70 15.29
C GLY A 159 -0.51 -3.80 16.31
N GLU A 160 -1.70 -3.26 15.98
CA GLU A 160 -2.42 -2.35 16.87
C GLU A 160 -3.70 -2.94 17.45
N THR A 161 -4.12 -2.40 18.59
CA THR A 161 -5.49 -2.54 19.10
C THR A 161 -6.12 -1.15 19.20
N ARG A 162 -7.41 -1.05 18.92
CA ARG A 162 -8.16 0.21 18.99
C ARG A 162 -9.49 0.02 19.71
N THR A 163 -9.91 1.05 20.42
CA THR A 163 -11.29 1.20 20.87
C THR A 163 -11.98 2.14 19.90
N LEU A 164 -12.96 1.64 19.15
CA LEU A 164 -13.75 2.47 18.24
C LEU A 164 -14.68 3.41 19.04
N PRO A 165 -15.17 4.51 18.44
CA PRO A 165 -16.13 5.41 19.10
C PRO A 165 -17.43 4.76 19.61
N ASP A 166 -17.82 3.60 19.10
CA ASP A 166 -18.96 2.81 19.62
C ASP A 166 -18.60 1.91 20.82
N GLY A 167 -17.36 2.00 21.31
CA GLY A 167 -16.85 1.24 22.45
C GLY A 167 -16.33 -0.15 22.11
N SER A 168 -16.46 -0.62 20.86
CA SER A 168 -15.92 -1.90 20.45
C SER A 168 -14.38 -1.89 20.49
N LYS A 169 -13.79 -2.98 21.00
CA LYS A 169 -12.34 -3.21 20.98
C LYS A 169 -12.01 -4.11 19.80
N VAL A 170 -11.16 -3.62 18.92
CA VAL A 170 -10.73 -4.29 17.70
C VAL A 170 -9.22 -4.33 17.61
N SER A 171 -8.70 -5.27 16.84
CA SER A 171 -7.26 -5.42 16.60
C SER A 171 -6.90 -5.21 15.13
N SER A 172 -5.60 -5.22 14.87
CA SER A 172 -4.97 -5.24 13.56
C SER A 172 -5.83 -5.99 12.56
N ASP A 173 -5.99 -5.40 11.38
CA ASP A 173 -6.57 -6.13 10.26
C ASP A 173 -5.80 -7.43 10.03
N TYR A 174 -6.45 -8.40 9.38
CA TYR A 174 -5.75 -9.62 8.96
C TYR A 174 -4.66 -9.25 7.96
N ALA A 175 -3.76 -10.18 7.69
CA ALA A 175 -2.60 -9.96 6.82
C ALA A 175 -2.93 -10.44 5.39
N PRO A 176 -3.48 -9.58 4.49
CA PRO A 176 -3.99 -10.01 3.18
C PRO A 176 -2.89 -10.54 2.26
N ASN A 177 -1.68 -10.00 2.36
CA ASN A 177 -0.54 -10.42 1.57
C ASN A 177 -0.11 -11.84 1.93
N GLU A 178 0.00 -12.11 3.22
CA GLU A 178 0.37 -13.42 3.76
C GLU A 178 -0.70 -14.46 3.41
N CYS A 179 -1.98 -14.09 3.50
CA CYS A 179 -3.06 -14.99 3.09
C CYS A 179 -2.99 -15.30 1.59
N THR A 180 -2.83 -14.28 0.75
CA THR A 180 -2.71 -14.42 -0.70
C THR A 180 -1.52 -15.28 -1.10
N LEU A 181 -0.33 -15.00 -0.55
CA LEU A 181 0.89 -15.74 -0.86
C LEU A 181 0.80 -17.19 -0.38
N THR A 182 0.22 -17.43 0.79
CA THR A 182 0.03 -18.79 1.30
C THR A 182 -0.94 -19.58 0.42
N ASN A 183 -2.02 -18.96 -0.04
CA ASN A 183 -2.96 -19.58 -0.98
C ASN A 183 -2.28 -19.95 -2.31
N LEU A 184 -1.47 -19.03 -2.87
CA LEU A 184 -0.68 -19.29 -4.07
C LEU A 184 0.32 -20.44 -3.87
N ILE A 185 1.07 -20.43 -2.75
CA ILE A 185 2.05 -21.45 -2.43
C ILE A 185 1.36 -22.82 -2.32
N LYS A 186 0.24 -22.89 -1.60
CA LYS A 186 -0.57 -24.12 -1.49
C LYS A 186 -0.97 -24.65 -2.87
N ALA A 187 -1.58 -23.82 -3.70
CA ALA A 187 -2.02 -24.23 -5.04
C ALA A 187 -0.84 -24.66 -5.94
N ALA A 188 0.30 -23.98 -5.85
CA ALA A 188 1.50 -24.35 -6.58
C ALA A 188 2.11 -25.68 -6.09
N LEU A 189 2.11 -25.94 -4.78
CA LEU A 189 2.58 -27.22 -4.20
C LEU A 189 1.70 -28.39 -4.64
N GLU A 190 0.37 -28.23 -4.58
CA GLU A 190 -0.59 -29.23 -5.06
C GLU A 190 -0.38 -29.53 -6.55
N LYS A 191 -0.09 -28.49 -7.35
CA LYS A 191 0.17 -28.63 -8.79
C LYS A 191 1.53 -29.24 -9.13
N ALA A 192 2.58 -28.94 -8.35
CA ALA A 192 3.92 -29.49 -8.56
C ALA A 192 4.01 -31.00 -8.28
N GLY A 193 3.15 -31.51 -7.38
CA GLY A 193 3.10 -32.93 -7.04
C GLY A 193 4.32 -33.41 -6.24
N LYS A 194 4.56 -34.73 -6.24
CA LYS A 194 5.48 -35.39 -5.31
C LYS A 194 6.98 -35.15 -5.59
N ASN A 195 7.36 -34.79 -6.81
CA ASN A 195 8.75 -34.55 -7.20
C ASN A 195 9.06 -33.05 -7.14
N LEU A 196 8.97 -32.49 -5.94
CA LEU A 196 9.13 -31.07 -5.69
C LEU A 196 10.61 -30.68 -5.71
N ASP A 197 10.96 -29.75 -6.57
CA ASP A 197 12.20 -28.99 -6.55
C ASP A 197 11.90 -27.51 -6.84
N ARG A 198 12.92 -26.66 -6.77
CA ARG A 198 12.74 -25.23 -7.02
C ARG A 198 12.21 -24.93 -8.44
N GLY A 199 12.65 -25.69 -9.44
CA GLY A 199 12.22 -25.55 -10.83
C GLY A 199 10.77 -25.98 -11.03
N SER A 200 10.39 -27.16 -10.52
CA SER A 200 9.02 -27.68 -10.60
C SER A 200 8.04 -26.80 -9.82
N PHE A 201 8.44 -26.27 -8.66
CA PHE A 201 7.66 -25.28 -7.91
C PHE A 201 7.46 -23.99 -8.70
N MET A 202 8.52 -23.37 -9.22
CA MET A 202 8.39 -22.11 -9.97
C MET A 202 7.59 -22.30 -11.27
N LYS A 203 7.73 -23.44 -11.94
CA LYS A 203 6.88 -23.80 -13.07
C LYS A 203 5.41 -23.93 -12.65
N ALA A 204 5.12 -24.53 -11.50
CA ALA A 204 3.77 -24.64 -10.96
C ALA A 204 3.18 -23.27 -10.62
N VAL A 205 3.93 -22.39 -9.94
CA VAL A 205 3.51 -21.00 -9.65
C VAL A 205 3.11 -20.27 -10.94
N ARG A 206 3.94 -20.35 -11.99
CA ARG A 206 3.71 -19.67 -13.29
C ARG A 206 2.59 -20.28 -14.12
N THR A 207 2.08 -21.45 -13.74
CA THR A 207 1.04 -22.16 -14.49
C THR A 207 -0.20 -22.42 -13.66
N VAL A 208 -0.26 -22.01 -12.40
CA VAL A 208 -1.41 -22.23 -11.50
C VAL A 208 -2.70 -21.68 -12.09
N GLY A 209 -2.61 -20.59 -12.85
CA GLY A 209 -3.74 -19.89 -13.44
C GLY A 209 -4.13 -18.67 -12.62
N GLU A 210 -5.40 -18.28 -12.70
CA GLU A 210 -5.96 -17.23 -11.86
C GLU A 210 -6.03 -17.71 -10.40
N VAL A 211 -5.63 -16.83 -9.47
CA VAL A 211 -5.72 -17.02 -8.03
C VAL A 211 -6.45 -15.85 -7.41
N GLN A 212 -7.15 -16.11 -6.30
CA GLN A 212 -7.75 -15.06 -5.49
C GLN A 212 -6.67 -14.27 -4.76
N ILE A 213 -6.82 -12.95 -4.75
CA ILE A 213 -5.92 -12.01 -4.07
C ILE A 213 -6.78 -11.22 -3.08
N ALA A 214 -6.45 -11.31 -1.79
CA ALA A 214 -7.14 -10.57 -0.75
C ALA A 214 -6.73 -9.10 -0.79
N LEU A 215 -7.70 -8.17 -0.75
CA LEU A 215 -7.48 -6.72 -0.75
C LEU A 215 -6.36 -6.27 -1.70
N ALA A 216 -6.35 -6.77 -2.94
CA ALA A 216 -5.41 -6.33 -3.96
C ALA A 216 -5.83 -6.76 -5.37
N SER A 217 -5.37 -6.01 -6.37
CA SER A 217 -5.46 -6.35 -7.80
C SER A 217 -6.89 -6.73 -8.24
N ASP A 218 -7.89 -6.00 -7.78
CA ASP A 218 -9.32 -6.28 -8.03
C ASP A 218 -9.75 -7.72 -7.65
N GLY A 219 -9.17 -8.26 -6.57
CA GLY A 219 -9.53 -9.55 -6.00
C GLY A 219 -8.87 -10.76 -6.66
N LYS A 220 -8.07 -10.56 -7.72
CA LYS A 220 -7.53 -11.66 -8.51
C LYS A 220 -6.19 -11.35 -9.18
N GLY A 221 -5.46 -12.41 -9.50
CA GLY A 221 -4.24 -12.28 -10.28
C GLY A 221 -3.70 -13.60 -10.76
N ASN A 222 -2.56 -13.55 -11.42
CA ASN A 222 -1.89 -14.74 -11.95
C ASN A 222 -0.41 -14.45 -12.23
N ALA A 223 0.45 -15.44 -11.99
CA ALA A 223 1.80 -15.43 -12.55
C ALA A 223 1.76 -16.02 -13.96
N THR A 224 2.70 -15.61 -14.82
CA THR A 224 2.93 -16.18 -16.15
C THR A 224 4.41 -16.46 -16.33
N GLU A 225 4.78 -17.12 -17.43
CA GLU A 225 6.19 -17.45 -17.69
C GLU A 225 7.09 -16.20 -17.78
N ASP A 226 6.54 -15.12 -18.32
CA ASP A 226 7.18 -13.83 -18.49
C ASP A 226 6.81 -12.80 -17.41
N ARG A 227 6.06 -13.21 -16.37
CA ARG A 227 5.66 -12.33 -15.26
C ARG A 227 5.63 -13.09 -13.94
N THR A 228 6.62 -12.83 -13.09
CA THR A 228 6.77 -13.54 -11.81
C THR A 228 6.00 -12.91 -10.64
N TYR A 229 5.41 -11.73 -10.81
CA TYR A 229 4.46 -11.15 -9.86
C TYR A 229 3.02 -11.52 -10.25
N ILE A 230 2.13 -11.65 -9.25
CA ILE A 230 0.75 -12.09 -9.46
C ILE A 230 -0.24 -10.95 -9.70
N ALA A 231 0.07 -9.73 -9.25
CA ALA A 231 -0.81 -8.59 -9.46
C ALA A 231 -1.03 -8.33 -10.96
N THR A 232 -2.28 -8.09 -11.33
CA THR A 232 -2.72 -7.84 -12.70
C THR A 232 -3.22 -6.43 -12.92
N ALA A 233 -3.57 -5.71 -11.87
CA ALA A 233 -4.06 -4.35 -11.96
C ALA A 233 -3.60 -3.47 -10.78
N THR A 234 -3.56 -2.17 -11.03
CA THR A 234 -3.35 -1.11 -10.03
C THR A 234 -4.54 -0.16 -10.02
N HIS A 235 -4.70 0.62 -8.98
CA HIS A 235 -5.67 1.71 -8.95
C HIS A 235 -5.13 2.91 -8.17
N GLY A 236 -5.89 3.99 -8.15
CA GLY A 236 -5.56 5.20 -7.39
C GLY A 236 -6.28 5.24 -6.06
N VAL A 237 -5.56 5.56 -4.98
CA VAL A 237 -6.11 5.77 -3.64
C VAL A 237 -5.63 7.10 -3.09
N LYS A 238 -6.52 7.87 -2.46
CA LYS A 238 -6.24 9.18 -1.90
C LYS A 238 -6.08 9.09 -0.39
N LEU A 239 -4.99 9.67 0.13
CA LEU A 239 -4.78 9.77 1.56
C LEU A 239 -5.84 10.69 2.17
N THR A 240 -6.66 10.13 3.05
CA THR A 240 -7.80 10.81 3.66
C THR A 240 -7.60 10.86 5.16
N ALA A 241 -7.77 12.05 5.74
CA ALA A 241 -7.66 12.23 7.18
C ALA A 241 -8.95 11.76 7.87
N ALA A 242 -8.79 10.96 8.91
CA ALA A 242 -9.84 10.68 9.89
C ALA A 242 -9.19 10.72 11.27
N PRO A 243 -9.04 11.91 11.90
CA PRO A 243 -8.42 12.01 13.21
C PRO A 243 -9.16 11.15 14.27
N THR A 244 -8.44 10.67 15.28
CA THR A 244 -9.04 9.92 16.40
C THR A 244 -10.24 10.67 16.98
N GLY A 245 -11.34 9.96 17.21
CA GLY A 245 -12.60 10.56 17.66
C GLY A 245 -13.50 11.11 16.54
N THR A 246 -13.09 10.98 15.27
CA THR A 246 -14.01 11.20 14.14
C THR A 246 -15.25 10.32 14.33
N ALA A 247 -16.45 10.89 14.13
CA ALA A 247 -17.68 10.12 14.20
C ALA A 247 -17.93 9.37 12.89
N LYS A 248 -18.67 8.25 12.96
CA LYS A 248 -19.17 7.57 11.74
C LYS A 248 -20.10 8.52 10.97
N ASN A 249 -19.93 8.58 9.67
CA ASN A 249 -20.85 9.26 8.75
C ASN A 249 -22.03 8.34 8.39
N ALA A 250 -22.93 8.81 7.51
CA ALA A 250 -24.09 8.05 7.08
C ALA A 250 -23.77 6.75 6.31
N THR A 251 -22.54 6.61 5.78
CA THR A 251 -22.07 5.39 5.11
C THR A 251 -21.39 4.41 6.08
N GLY A 252 -21.36 4.72 7.38
CA GLY A 252 -20.81 3.87 8.43
C GLY A 252 -19.29 3.94 8.58
N THR A 253 -18.62 4.88 7.91
CA THR A 253 -17.16 5.08 7.92
C THR A 253 -16.77 6.38 8.61
N TYR A 254 -15.49 6.52 8.91
CA TYR A 254 -14.90 7.68 9.58
C TYR A 254 -14.31 8.62 8.53
N ASN A 255 -15.13 9.54 8.00
CA ASN A 255 -14.73 10.38 6.87
C ASN A 255 -14.24 9.58 5.64
N GLY A 256 -14.91 8.45 5.35
CA GLY A 256 -14.50 7.54 4.29
C GLY A 256 -13.43 6.52 4.70
N CYS A 257 -12.84 6.63 5.90
CA CYS A 257 -11.92 5.62 6.44
C CYS A 257 -12.64 4.51 7.22
N PRO A 258 -12.10 3.28 7.22
CA PRO A 258 -12.74 2.16 7.92
C PRO A 258 -12.67 2.29 9.45
N VAL A 259 -11.64 2.95 9.98
CA VAL A 259 -11.49 3.33 11.41
C VAL A 259 -11.13 4.81 11.53
N ASP A 260 -11.20 5.37 12.74
CA ASP A 260 -10.91 6.78 13.04
C ASP A 260 -9.39 7.10 13.03
N ILE A 261 -8.74 6.72 11.93
CA ILE A 261 -7.36 7.05 11.63
C ILE A 261 -7.20 7.38 10.14
N GLN A 262 -6.19 8.19 9.82
CA GLN A 262 -5.79 8.47 8.44
C GLN A 262 -5.59 7.17 7.64
N CYS A 263 -6.19 7.11 6.45
CA CYS A 263 -6.23 5.92 5.62
C CYS A 263 -6.16 6.27 4.12
N TRP A 264 -6.04 5.24 3.29
CA TRP A 264 -6.20 5.35 1.84
C TRP A 264 -7.65 5.04 1.46
N VAL A 265 -8.23 5.87 0.58
CA VAL A 265 -9.61 5.74 0.09
C VAL A 265 -9.57 5.75 -1.44
N PRO A 266 -10.27 4.85 -2.15
CA PRO A 266 -10.21 4.79 -3.60
C PRO A 266 -10.64 6.11 -4.24
N VAL A 267 -9.91 6.57 -5.27
CA VAL A 267 -10.30 7.77 -6.05
C VAL A 267 -11.47 7.50 -7.00
N GLY A 268 -11.76 6.22 -7.25
CA GLY A 268 -12.81 5.72 -8.11
C GLY A 268 -12.82 4.19 -8.10
N SER A 269 -13.68 3.59 -8.90
CA SER A 269 -13.81 2.12 -9.03
C SER A 269 -12.93 1.51 -10.13
N THR A 270 -12.12 2.32 -10.83
CA THR A 270 -11.34 1.87 -11.98
C THR A 270 -10.03 1.25 -11.55
N TRP A 271 -9.83 0.00 -11.95
CA TRP A 271 -8.55 -0.70 -11.93
C TRP A 271 -7.91 -0.67 -13.31
N TYR A 272 -6.63 -0.30 -13.36
CA TYR A 272 -5.81 -0.19 -14.56
C TYR A 272 -4.96 -1.45 -14.73
N PRO A 273 -5.03 -2.14 -15.87
CA PRO A 273 -4.21 -3.33 -16.12
C PRO A 273 -2.71 -3.02 -16.07
N ILE A 274 -1.96 -3.89 -15.39
CA ILE A 274 -0.49 -3.90 -15.46
C ILE A 274 -0.11 -4.56 -16.78
N THR A 275 0.40 -3.75 -17.71
CA THR A 275 0.89 -4.20 -19.01
C THR A 275 2.39 -4.54 -18.93
N LYS A 276 2.86 -5.38 -19.85
CA LYS A 276 4.27 -5.78 -19.97
C LYS A 276 5.09 -4.71 -20.68
#